data_AF-A0A3M1K734-F1
#
_entry.id   AF-A0A3M1K734-F1
#
_cell.length_a   1.000
_cell.length_b   1.000
_cell.length_c   1.000
_cell.angle_alpha   90.00
_cell.angle_beta   90.00
_cell.angle_gamma   90.00
#
_symmetry.space_group_name_H-M   'P 1'
#
loop_
_entity.id
_entity.type
_entity.pdbx_description
1 polymer ?
#
loop_
_entity_poly.entity_id
_entity_poly.type
_entity_poly.pdbx_seq_one_letter_code
_entity_poly.pdbx_strand_id
1 'polypeptide(L)' 'MDKQFWKDFLSWLDRASAEQLREAAARADMQMSGTIDAEVSVDLRRMIRLIEEEMASRLLLPTDFRAVQDGHREI' A
#
# COMPACT_ATOMS: atom_id res chain seq x y z
N MET A 1 -1.88 13.28 -10.69
CA MET A 1 -1.15 12.07 -11.14
C MET A 1 -1.91 11.37 -12.27
N ASP A 2 -1.21 10.62 -13.15
CA ASP A 2 -1.86 9.92 -14.26
C ASP A 2 -2.56 8.60 -13.86
N LYS A 3 -3.55 8.17 -14.65
CA LYS A 3 -4.32 6.94 -14.44
C LYS A 3 -3.46 5.67 -14.42
N GLN A 4 -2.42 5.59 -15.24
CA GLN A 4 -1.55 4.41 -15.29
C GLN A 4 -0.76 4.27 -13.98
N PHE A 5 -0.24 5.39 -13.47
CA PHE A 5 0.44 5.42 -12.17
C PHE A 5 -0.45 4.86 -11.05
N TRP A 6 -1.71 5.28 -10.99
CA TRP A 6 -2.64 4.80 -9.98
C TRP A 6 -2.93 3.29 -10.08
N LYS A 7 -3.01 2.74 -11.31
CA LYS A 7 -3.18 1.30 -11.50
C LYS A 7 -1.97 0.51 -11.02
N ASP A 8 -0.77 0.98 -11.34
CA ASP A 8 0.47 0.33 -10.95
C ASP A 8 0.67 0.41 -9.44
N PHE A 9 0.31 1.55 -8.83
CA PHE A 9 0.30 1.74 -7.39
C PHE A 9 -0.67 0.76 -6.68
N LEU A 10 -1.92 0.66 -7.14
CA LEU A 10 -2.90 -0.25 -6.54
C LEU A 10 -2.50 -1.72 -6.72
N SER A 11 -1.94 -2.07 -7.89
CA SER A 11 -1.42 -3.42 -8.15
C SER A 11 -0.21 -3.74 -7.27
N TRP A 12 0.61 -2.73 -6.94
CA TRP A 12 1.72 -2.87 -6.00
C TRP A 12 1.21 -2.99 -4.56
N LEU A 13 0.19 -2.21 -4.17
CA LEU A 13 -0.37 -2.20 -2.83
C LEU A 13 -0.83 -3.60 -2.39
N ASP A 14 -1.53 -4.30 -3.29
CA ASP A 14 -2.04 -5.66 -3.08
C ASP A 14 -0.91 -6.67 -2.79
N ARG A 15 0.23 -6.57 -3.48
CA ARG A 15 1.36 -7.52 -3.33
C ARG A 15 2.46 -7.09 -2.37
N ALA A 16 2.47 -5.83 -1.93
CA ALA A 16 3.54 -5.27 -1.11
C ALA A 16 3.64 -5.98 0.26
N SER A 17 4.84 -6.13 0.81
CA SER A 17 5.01 -6.63 2.18
C SER A 17 4.64 -5.56 3.23
N ALA A 18 4.41 -5.96 4.47
CA ALA A 18 4.13 -5.00 5.56
C ALA A 18 5.28 -4.01 5.79
N GLU A 19 6.53 -4.44 5.57
CA GLU A 19 7.70 -3.56 5.62
C GLU A 19 7.68 -2.54 4.48
N GLN A 20 7.43 -2.99 3.26
CA GLN A 20 7.34 -2.13 2.09
C GLN A 20 6.21 -1.09 2.21
N LEU A 21 5.07 -1.48 2.78
CA LEU A 21 3.97 -0.56 3.07
C LEU A 21 4.40 0.53 4.06
N ARG A 22 5.07 0.16 5.17
CA ARG A 22 5.59 1.15 6.15
C ARG A 22 6.61 2.10 5.53
N GLU A 23 7.55 1.57 4.76
CA GLU A 23 8.56 2.39 4.08
C GLU A 23 7.94 3.32 3.04
N ALA A 24 6.89 2.88 2.33
CA ALA A 24 6.20 3.71 1.35
C ALA A 24 5.39 4.83 2.02
N ALA A 25 4.70 4.54 3.14
CA ALA A 25 4.02 5.55 3.93
C ALA A 25 4.99 6.63 4.43
N ALA A 26 6.11 6.22 5.02
CA ALA A 26 7.14 7.15 5.51
C ALA A 26 7.74 8.01 4.37
N ARG A 27 8.00 7.41 3.20
CA ARG A 27 8.49 8.15 2.03
C ARG A 27 7.48 9.14 1.49
N ALA A 28 6.20 8.75 1.41
CA ALA A 28 5.13 9.63 0.93
C ALA A 28 4.90 10.80 1.91
N ASP A 29 5.01 10.57 3.22
CA ASP A 29 4.91 11.61 4.25
C ASP A 29 6.06 12.62 4.15
N MET A 30 7.30 12.14 3.97
CA MET A 30 8.45 13.02 3.72
C MET A 30 8.29 13.86 2.44
N GLN A 31 7.77 13.26 1.36
CA GLN A 31 7.50 13.99 0.12
C GLN A 31 6.39 15.03 0.30
N MET A 32 5.35 14.71 1.06
CA MET A 32 4.27 15.62 1.37
C MET A 32 4.76 16.86 2.12
N SER A 33 5.67 16.70 3.09
CA SER A 33 6.23 17.82 3.84
C SER A 33 7.06 18.79 2.98
N GLY A 34 7.55 18.36 1.82
CA GLY A 34 8.30 19.18 0.86
C GLY A 34 7.48 19.69 -0.32
N THR A 35 6.21 19.31 -0.44
CA THR A 35 5.37 19.61 -1.61
C THR A 35 4.61 20.91 -1.42
N ILE A 36 4.83 21.88 -2.32
CA ILE A 36 4.10 23.16 -2.35
C ILE A 36 2.82 23.04 -3.20
N ASP A 37 2.81 22.13 -4.16
CA ASP A 37 1.68 21.92 -5.07
C ASP A 37 0.49 21.25 -4.35
N ALA A 38 -0.67 21.91 -4.40
CA ALA A 38 -1.87 21.45 -3.70
C ALA A 38 -2.45 20.17 -4.30
N GLU A 39 -2.39 19.99 -5.62
CA GLU A 39 -2.92 18.79 -6.29
C GLU A 39 -2.05 17.58 -5.98
N VAL A 40 -0.72 17.76 -6.04
CA VAL A 40 0.24 16.70 -5.66
C VAL A 40 0.09 16.35 -4.19
N SER A 41 -0.15 17.34 -3.31
CA SER A 41 -0.38 17.10 -1.89
C SER A 41 -1.66 16.31 -1.60
N VAL A 42 -2.71 16.50 -2.41
CA VAL A 42 -3.96 15.73 -2.31
C VAL A 42 -3.74 14.29 -2.77
N ASP A 43 -3.04 14.10 -3.88
CA ASP A 43 -2.68 12.77 -4.39
C ASP A 43 -1.82 12.00 -3.38
N LEU A 44 -0.78 12.64 -2.81
CA LEU A 44 0.08 12.03 -1.79
C LEU A 44 -0.69 11.64 -0.53
N ARG A 45 -1.57 12.51 -0.02
CA ARG A 45 -2.45 12.16 1.13
C ARG A 45 -3.32 10.96 0.83
N ARG A 46 -3.84 10.88 -0.40
CA ARG A 46 -4.66 9.74 -0.83
C ARG A 46 -3.84 8.46 -0.87
N MET A 47 -2.61 8.50 -1.37
CA MET A 47 -1.71 7.34 -1.36
C MET A 47 -1.38 6.87 0.06
N ILE A 48 -1.04 7.79 0.96
CA ILE A 48 -0.74 7.47 2.37
C ILE A 48 -1.93 6.76 3.01
N ARG A 49 -3.13 7.31 2.84
CA ARG A 49 -4.35 6.73 3.42
C ARG A 49 -4.62 5.31 2.90
N LEU A 50 -4.46 5.07 1.60
CA LEU A 50 -4.63 3.74 1.02
C LEU A 50 -3.59 2.74 1.58
N ILE A 51 -2.36 3.18 1.81
CA ILE A 51 -1.32 2.35 2.45
C ILE A 51 -1.70 2.01 3.89
N GLU A 52 -2.18 2.99 4.66
CA GLU A 52 -2.63 2.77 6.03
C GLU A 52 -3.84 1.84 6.11
N GLU A 53 -4.82 1.99 5.21
CA GLU A 53 -5.99 1.13 5.11
C GLU A 53 -5.61 -0.32 4.76
N GLU A 54 -4.67 -0.50 3.84
CA GLU A 54 -4.14 -1.82 3.50
C GLU A 54 -3.40 -2.46 4.68
N MET A 55 -2.53 -1.70 5.38
CA MET A 55 -1.86 -2.18 6.58
C MET A 55 -2.86 -2.57 7.68
N ALA A 56 -3.87 -1.72 7.92
CA ALA A 56 -4.91 -1.99 8.91
C ALA A 56 -5.73 -3.23 8.53
N SER A 57 -6.12 -3.35 7.25
CA SER A 57 -6.87 -4.52 6.76
C SER A 57 -6.09 -5.82 7.00
N ARG A 58 -4.77 -5.82 6.75
CA ARG A 58 -3.91 -6.99 6.98
C ARG A 58 -3.70 -7.35 8.45
N LEU A 59 -3.80 -6.37 9.35
CA LEU A 59 -3.74 -6.58 10.79
C LEU A 59 -5.09 -7.04 11.36
N LEU A 60 -6.19 -6.63 10.74
CA LEU A 60 -7.56 -6.99 11.11
C LEU A 60 -8.00 -8.34 10.51
N LEU A 61 -7.31 -8.83 9.48
CA LEU A 61 -7.49 -10.20 9.01
C LEU A 61 -7.02 -11.15 10.13
N PRO A 62 -7.90 -12.00 10.70
CA PRO A 62 -7.45 -13.06 11.59
C PRO A 62 -6.39 -13.87 10.84
N THR A 63 -5.31 -14.21 11.56
CA THR A 63 -4.10 -14.92 11.08
C THR A 63 -4.39 -16.23 10.32
N ASP A 64 -5.65 -16.65 10.20
CA ASP A 64 -6.13 -17.90 9.64
C ASP A 64 -6.10 -17.98 8.09
N PHE A 65 -6.08 -16.86 7.36
CA PHE A 65 -6.17 -16.91 5.89
C PHE A 65 -4.86 -17.15 5.13
N ARG A 66 -3.71 -17.19 5.82
CA ARG A 66 -2.40 -17.47 5.19
C ARG A 66 -2.02 -18.95 5.12
N ALA A 67 -2.85 -19.85 5.65
CA ALA A 67 -2.61 -21.30 5.60
C ALA A 67 -3.16 -21.99 4.34
N VAL A 68 -3.88 -21.30 3.45
CA VAL A 68 -4.60 -21.94 2.32
C VAL A 68 -3.82 -21.92 0.99
N GLN A 69 -2.68 -21.23 0.89
CA GLN A 69 -1.94 -21.12 -0.39
C GLN A 69 -0.67 -21.98 -0.51
N ASP A 70 -0.25 -22.72 0.52
CA ASP A 70 0.94 -23.61 0.44
C ASP A 70 0.57 -25.11 0.34
N GLY A 71 -0.66 -25.42 -0.05
CA GLY A 71 -1.18 -26.80 -0.13
C GLY A 71 -1.18 -27.42 -1.52
N HIS A 72 -0.37 -26.95 -2.47
CA HIS A 72 -0.34 -27.52 -3.82
C HIS A 72 1.07 -27.94 -4.26
N ARG A 73 1.56 -29.01 -3.64
CA ARG A 73 2.47 -29.94 -4.31
C ARG A 73 2.12 -31.36 -3.89
N GLU A 74 1.07 -31.86 -4.54
CA GLU A 74 0.70 -33.27 -4.59
C GLU A 74 1.86 -34.09 -5.21
N ILE A 75 2.18 -35.20 -4.52
CA ILE A 75 2.82 -36.47 -4.93
C ILE A 75 3.97 -36.46 -5.96
#